data_AF-A0A4R1RNE8-F1
#
_entry.id   AF-A0A4R1RNE8-F1
#
_cell.length_a   1.000
_cell.length_b   1.000
_cell.length_c   1.000
_cell.angle_alpha   90.00
_cell.angle_beta   90.00
_cell.angle_gamma   90.00
#
_symmetry.space_group_name_H-M   'P 1'
#
loop_
_entity.id
_entity.type
_entity.pdbx_description
1 polymer ?
#
loop_
_entity_poly.entity_id
_entity_poly.type
_entity_poly.pdbx_seq_one_letter_code
_entity_poly.pdbx_strand_id
1 'polypeptide(L)'
;MSDFNNWDQKSHAKDWLLFPENIGAYISIDETAFSNGDLYTILTNKKAKGKKGALVLMVKGTKAETVTKILHKIPLKQRKKVKEVTLDMAGNMGLIVKKSFPSATLVIDRFHVQKLSLDALQEIRIKHRWDAIDAENDAMENAKKDSLNYKPELLPNGDTLRQLLARSRFLLYKSANKWTQHQSDRAKILFERYPDIEKAYKLCQNLSWIYNQTKDKTKALIRLAKWDEKVRQAGFKSFNTIARTISLHY
;
A
#
# COMPACT_ATOMS: atom_id res chain seq x y z
N MET A 1 7.95 -34.14 -19.99
CA MET A 1 8.92 -34.35 -18.89
C MET A 1 9.37 -32.99 -18.42
N SER A 2 9.47 -32.75 -17.11
CA SER A 2 9.93 -31.43 -16.62
C SER A 2 11.42 -31.30 -16.87
N ASP A 3 11.86 -30.24 -17.54
CA ASP A 3 13.27 -29.90 -17.78
C ASP A 3 14.05 -29.53 -16.50
N PHE A 4 13.47 -29.78 -15.32
CA PHE A 4 14.00 -29.41 -14.01
C PHE A 4 15.41 -29.93 -13.75
N ASN A 5 15.72 -31.15 -14.20
CA ASN A 5 17.06 -31.73 -13.99
C ASN A 5 18.14 -31.10 -14.88
N ASN A 6 17.74 -30.51 -16.01
CA ASN A 6 18.63 -29.84 -16.95
C ASN A 6 18.57 -28.32 -16.84
N TRP A 7 17.91 -27.80 -15.80
CA TRP A 7 17.79 -26.37 -15.58
C TRP A 7 19.13 -25.81 -15.08
N ASP A 8 19.74 -24.95 -15.91
CA ASP A 8 21.03 -24.30 -15.70
C ASP A 8 21.09 -23.49 -14.39
N GLN A 9 19.95 -23.01 -13.89
CA GLN A 9 19.87 -22.25 -12.64
C GLN A 9 19.67 -23.11 -11.38
N LYS A 10 19.51 -24.45 -11.51
CA LYS A 10 19.18 -25.36 -10.40
C LYS A 10 20.13 -25.24 -9.21
N SER A 11 21.41 -25.00 -9.45
CA SER A 11 22.45 -24.91 -8.41
C SER A 11 22.28 -23.73 -7.45
N HIS A 12 21.69 -22.62 -7.92
CA HIS A 12 21.52 -21.38 -7.15
C HIS A 12 20.05 -20.94 -7.03
N ALA A 13 19.11 -21.73 -7.54
CA ALA A 13 17.68 -21.40 -7.60
C ALA A 13 17.03 -21.13 -6.24
N LYS A 14 17.63 -21.60 -5.14
CA LYS A 14 17.19 -21.28 -3.77
C LYS A 14 17.45 -19.83 -3.38
N ASP A 15 18.50 -19.23 -3.95
CA ASP A 15 18.99 -17.90 -3.60
C ASP A 15 18.61 -16.85 -4.64
N TRP A 16 18.68 -17.19 -5.93
CA TRP A 16 18.30 -16.26 -6.99
C TRP A 16 17.96 -16.96 -8.30
N LEU A 17 17.09 -16.30 -9.07
CA LEU A 17 16.72 -16.62 -10.43
C LEU A 17 16.90 -15.38 -11.30
N LEU A 18 17.40 -15.57 -12.52
CA LEU A 18 17.66 -14.50 -13.47
C LEU A 18 17.24 -14.92 -14.88
N PHE A 19 16.44 -14.09 -15.53
CA PHE A 19 15.97 -14.28 -16.89
C PHE A 19 16.26 -13.02 -17.71
N PRO A 20 17.52 -12.81 -18.15
CA PRO A 20 17.95 -11.59 -18.83
C PRO A 20 17.13 -11.28 -20.09
N GLU A 21 16.67 -12.31 -20.79
CA GLU A 21 15.84 -12.22 -21.99
C GLU A 21 14.48 -11.55 -21.74
N ASN A 22 14.00 -11.56 -20.50
CA ASN A 22 12.74 -10.94 -20.11
C ASN A 22 12.86 -9.43 -19.85
N ILE A 23 14.08 -8.86 -19.90
CA ILE A 23 14.27 -7.42 -19.65
C ILE A 23 13.53 -6.57 -20.69
N GLY A 24 12.85 -5.51 -20.23
CA GLY A 24 12.06 -4.62 -21.06
C GLY A 24 12.33 -3.14 -20.78
N ALA A 25 11.71 -2.27 -21.58
CA ALA A 25 11.83 -0.82 -21.38
C ALA A 25 11.17 -0.32 -20.07
N TYR A 26 10.16 -1.05 -19.58
CA TYR A 26 9.40 -0.72 -18.38
C TYR A 26 9.41 -1.91 -17.43
N ILE A 27 10.04 -1.75 -16.29
CA ILE A 27 10.17 -2.80 -15.28
C ILE A 27 9.60 -2.31 -13.94
N SER A 28 9.23 -3.24 -13.06
CA SER A 28 8.94 -2.94 -11.66
C SER A 28 9.82 -3.76 -10.75
N ILE A 29 10.19 -3.19 -9.61
CA ILE A 29 10.91 -3.85 -8.53
C ILE A 29 10.04 -3.78 -7.26
N ASP A 30 9.93 -4.89 -6.54
CA ASP A 30 9.14 -4.98 -5.31
C ASP A 30 9.74 -6.01 -4.34
N GLU A 31 9.35 -5.94 -3.07
CA GLU A 31 9.64 -6.93 -2.03
C GLU A 31 8.42 -7.81 -1.78
N THR A 32 8.64 -9.11 -1.66
CA THR A 32 7.61 -10.03 -1.18
C THR A 32 8.15 -10.95 -0.11
N ALA A 33 7.29 -11.29 0.85
CA ALA A 33 7.57 -12.30 1.86
C ALA A 33 6.84 -13.60 1.49
N PHE A 34 7.54 -14.72 1.48
CA PHE A 34 6.90 -16.04 1.41
C PHE A 34 6.55 -16.55 2.82
N SER A 35 5.81 -17.67 2.89
CA SER A 35 5.19 -18.23 4.10
C SER A 35 6.11 -18.40 5.31
N ASN A 36 7.43 -18.49 5.09
CA ASN A 36 8.43 -18.71 6.13
C ASN A 36 9.10 -17.41 6.62
N GLY A 37 8.62 -16.24 6.20
CA GLY A 37 9.18 -14.93 6.57
C GLY A 37 10.42 -14.52 5.77
N ASP A 38 10.89 -15.36 4.85
CA ASP A 38 11.95 -15.00 3.92
C ASP A 38 11.48 -13.89 2.97
N LEU A 39 12.22 -12.78 2.93
CA LEU A 39 12.00 -11.67 2.01
C LEU A 39 12.72 -11.93 0.68
N TYR A 40 12.10 -11.54 -0.42
CA TYR A 40 12.66 -11.63 -1.76
C TYR A 40 12.48 -10.31 -2.50
N THR A 41 13.51 -9.89 -3.22
CA THR A 41 13.41 -8.81 -4.20
C THR A 41 13.09 -9.41 -5.57
N ILE A 42 12.01 -8.94 -6.17
CA ILE A 42 11.53 -9.39 -7.48
C ILE A 42 11.58 -8.24 -8.46
N LEU A 43 12.10 -8.51 -9.66
CA LEU A 43 12.02 -7.62 -10.80
C LEU A 43 11.13 -8.23 -11.88
N THR A 44 10.16 -7.45 -12.36
CA THR A 44 9.26 -7.90 -13.43
C THR A 44 9.18 -6.93 -14.61
N ASN A 45 8.95 -7.47 -15.80
CA ASN A 45 8.69 -6.72 -17.01
C ASN A 45 7.19 -6.42 -17.14
N LYS A 46 6.85 -5.13 -17.11
CA LYS A 46 5.45 -4.66 -17.14
C LYS A 46 4.75 -5.00 -18.45
N LYS A 47 5.49 -5.16 -19.57
CA LYS A 47 4.93 -5.53 -20.88
C LYS A 47 4.25 -6.89 -20.85
N ALA A 48 4.74 -7.83 -20.05
CA ALA A 48 4.21 -9.19 -19.96
C ALA A 48 2.91 -9.29 -19.14
N LYS A 49 2.50 -8.24 -18.41
CA LYS A 49 1.26 -8.18 -17.64
C LYS A 49 1.07 -9.38 -16.69
N GLY A 50 2.13 -9.79 -16.01
CA GLY A 50 2.11 -10.93 -15.07
C GLY A 50 2.04 -12.32 -15.73
N LYS A 51 2.15 -12.39 -17.07
CA LYS A 51 2.17 -13.67 -17.81
C LYS A 51 3.60 -14.18 -17.99
N LYS A 52 3.75 -15.29 -18.72
CA LYS A 52 5.06 -15.83 -19.12
C LYS A 52 5.96 -14.73 -19.70
N GLY A 53 7.20 -14.67 -19.23
CA GLY A 53 8.16 -13.61 -19.59
C GLY A 53 8.08 -12.36 -18.72
N ALA A 54 7.26 -12.33 -17.66
CA ALA A 54 7.23 -11.22 -16.72
C ALA A 54 8.44 -11.24 -15.76
N LEU A 55 8.82 -12.40 -15.23
CA LEU A 55 9.90 -12.48 -14.23
C LEU A 55 11.25 -12.22 -14.88
N VAL A 56 11.96 -11.17 -14.44
CA VAL A 56 13.33 -10.85 -14.89
C VAL A 56 14.34 -11.30 -13.86
N LEU A 57 14.04 -11.08 -12.58
CA LEU A 57 14.92 -11.42 -11.47
C LEU A 57 14.07 -11.80 -10.25
N MET A 58 14.54 -12.79 -9.49
CA MET A 58 14.13 -13.03 -8.11
C MET A 58 15.40 -13.25 -7.28
N VAL A 59 15.56 -12.57 -6.14
CA VAL A 59 16.71 -12.74 -5.24
C VAL A 59 16.19 -12.86 -3.82
N LYS A 60 16.70 -13.83 -3.07
CA LYS A 60 16.47 -13.97 -1.63
C LYS A 60 17.19 -12.85 -0.88
N GLY A 61 16.43 -12.08 -0.10
CA GLY A 61 16.87 -10.90 0.64
C GLY A 61 16.69 -9.59 -0.13
N THR A 62 16.87 -8.49 0.60
CA THR A 62 16.59 -7.11 0.13
C THR A 62 17.83 -6.20 0.14
N LYS A 63 19.00 -6.77 0.46
CA LYS A 63 20.28 -6.04 0.53
C LYS A 63 20.67 -5.55 -0.86
N ALA A 64 20.86 -4.24 -0.99
CA ALA A 64 21.12 -3.59 -2.28
C ALA A 64 22.35 -4.19 -2.99
N GLU A 65 23.43 -4.45 -2.25
CA GLU A 65 24.67 -5.03 -2.80
C GLU A 65 24.43 -6.41 -3.41
N THR A 66 23.61 -7.24 -2.75
CA THR A 66 23.33 -8.61 -3.19
C THR A 66 22.51 -8.59 -4.47
N VAL A 67 21.43 -7.81 -4.50
CA VAL A 67 20.56 -7.70 -5.67
C VAL A 67 21.31 -7.07 -6.85
N THR A 68 22.07 -6.00 -6.62
CA THR A 68 22.89 -5.36 -7.66
C THR A 68 23.91 -6.32 -8.26
N LYS A 69 24.58 -7.16 -7.44
CA LYS A 69 25.54 -8.16 -7.93
C LYS A 69 24.91 -9.13 -8.92
N ILE A 70 23.68 -9.59 -8.66
CA ILE A 70 22.98 -10.49 -9.58
C ILE A 70 22.52 -9.73 -10.83
N LEU A 71 21.97 -8.52 -10.69
CA LEU A 71 21.56 -7.67 -11.82
C LEU A 71 22.71 -7.35 -12.77
N HIS A 72 23.93 -7.18 -12.26
CA HIS A 72 25.11 -6.89 -13.07
C HIS A 72 25.57 -8.07 -13.95
N LYS A 73 25.04 -9.29 -13.74
CA LYS A 73 25.16 -10.39 -14.70
C LYS A 73 24.44 -10.08 -16.02
N ILE A 74 23.46 -9.18 -16.02
CA ILE A 74 22.85 -8.66 -17.25
C ILE A 74 23.82 -7.65 -17.90
N PRO A 75 24.18 -7.81 -19.19
CA PRO A 75 25.09 -6.89 -19.87
C PRO A 75 24.63 -5.43 -19.79
N LEU A 76 25.56 -4.50 -19.59
CA LEU A 76 25.26 -3.07 -19.47
C LEU A 76 24.46 -2.53 -20.66
N LYS A 77 24.75 -3.01 -21.88
CA LYS A 77 24.03 -2.64 -23.11
C LYS A 77 22.53 -2.97 -23.01
N GLN A 78 22.15 -4.05 -22.35
CA GLN A 78 20.74 -4.39 -22.13
C GLN A 78 20.14 -3.56 -20.99
N ARG A 79 20.87 -3.37 -19.89
CA ARG A 79 20.41 -2.56 -18.75
C ARG A 79 20.15 -1.09 -19.13
N LYS A 80 20.93 -0.53 -20.06
CA LYS A 80 20.71 0.82 -20.62
C LYS A 80 19.44 0.95 -21.47
N LYS A 81 18.79 -0.15 -21.87
CA LYS A 81 17.52 -0.11 -22.62
C LYS A 81 16.31 0.14 -21.72
N VAL A 82 16.47 -0.04 -20.41
CA VAL A 82 15.40 0.25 -19.44
C VAL A 82 15.19 1.76 -19.38
N LYS A 83 13.96 2.19 -19.63
CA LYS A 83 13.55 3.60 -19.64
C LYS A 83 12.93 4.02 -18.31
N GLU A 84 12.22 3.11 -17.66
CA GLU A 84 11.51 3.38 -16.42
C GLU A 84 11.55 2.17 -15.50
N VAL A 85 11.79 2.42 -14.21
CA VAL A 85 11.61 1.44 -13.15
C VAL A 85 10.58 1.96 -12.17
N THR A 86 9.50 1.21 -11.99
CA THR A 86 8.53 1.43 -10.91
C THR A 86 9.02 0.74 -9.65
N LEU A 87 9.06 1.45 -8.52
CA LEU A 87 9.50 0.92 -7.24
C LEU A 87 8.63 1.45 -6.10
N ASP A 88 8.73 0.82 -4.94
CA ASP A 88 8.21 1.38 -3.70
C ASP A 88 9.04 2.60 -3.23
N MET A 89 8.72 3.13 -2.05
CA MET A 89 9.44 4.26 -1.46
C MET A 89 10.63 3.83 -0.59
N ALA A 90 11.01 2.55 -0.60
CA ALA A 90 12.11 2.05 0.22
C ALA A 90 13.46 2.49 -0.36
N GLY A 91 14.36 2.98 0.51
CA GLY A 91 15.63 3.56 0.07
C GLY A 91 16.56 2.56 -0.62
N ASN A 92 16.53 1.29 -0.19
CA ASN A 92 17.29 0.20 -0.80
C ASN A 92 16.88 -0.03 -2.27
N MET A 93 15.59 0.07 -2.61
CA MET A 93 15.12 -0.07 -3.99
C MET A 93 15.67 1.02 -4.90
N GLY A 94 15.64 2.27 -4.44
CA GLY A 94 16.23 3.38 -5.17
C GLY A 94 17.73 3.17 -5.46
N LEU A 95 18.47 2.64 -4.49
CA LEU A 95 19.89 2.32 -4.64
C LEU A 95 20.13 1.19 -5.65
N ILE A 96 19.36 0.11 -5.59
CA ILE A 96 19.44 -1.02 -6.53
C ILE A 96 19.24 -0.51 -7.96
N VAL A 97 18.19 0.28 -8.17
CA VAL A 97 17.84 0.80 -9.51
C VAL A 97 18.92 1.73 -10.03
N LYS A 98 19.37 2.71 -9.23
CA LYS A 98 20.44 3.64 -9.65
C LYS A 98 21.73 2.93 -10.05
N LYS A 99 22.13 1.89 -9.31
CA LYS A 99 23.34 1.09 -9.61
C LYS A 99 23.15 0.15 -10.80
N SER A 100 21.92 -0.30 -11.08
CA SER A 100 21.66 -1.35 -12.07
C SER A 100 21.18 -0.80 -13.41
N PHE A 101 20.36 0.24 -13.42
CA PHE A 101 19.69 0.80 -14.59
C PHE A 101 19.99 2.31 -14.73
N PRO A 102 21.23 2.68 -15.13
CA PRO A 102 21.70 4.06 -15.05
C PRO A 102 20.97 5.06 -15.96
N SER A 103 20.20 4.58 -16.93
CA SER A 103 19.44 5.41 -17.88
C SER A 103 17.94 5.44 -17.59
N ALA A 104 17.48 4.75 -16.54
CA ALA A 104 16.07 4.64 -16.24
C ALA A 104 15.59 5.76 -15.32
N THR A 105 14.39 6.27 -15.59
CA THR A 105 13.65 7.13 -14.67
C THR A 105 13.06 6.28 -13.55
N LEU A 106 13.24 6.72 -12.31
CA LEU A 106 12.64 6.10 -11.13
C LEU A 106 11.22 6.66 -10.93
N VAL A 107 10.23 5.77 -10.79
CA VAL A 107 8.83 6.14 -10.58
C VAL A 107 8.32 5.43 -9.33
N ILE A 108 7.81 6.21 -8.38
CA ILE A 108 7.17 5.65 -7.19
C ILE A 108 5.83 5.01 -7.56
N ASP A 109 5.59 3.80 -7.08
CA ASP A 109 4.32 3.13 -7.26
C ASP A 109 3.22 3.81 -6.43
N ARG A 110 2.22 4.33 -7.15
CA ARG A 110 1.04 4.98 -6.55
C ARG A 110 0.30 4.08 -5.56
N PHE A 111 0.32 2.75 -5.73
CA PHE A 111 -0.41 1.85 -4.86
C PHE A 111 0.20 1.79 -3.45
N HIS A 112 1.52 1.94 -3.33
CA HIS A 112 2.18 2.04 -2.02
C HIS A 112 1.80 3.35 -1.33
N VAL A 113 1.76 4.46 -2.07
CA VAL A 113 1.32 5.77 -1.53
C VAL A 113 -0.14 5.72 -1.06
N GLN A 114 -1.04 5.15 -1.88
CA GLN A 114 -2.44 5.00 -1.52
C GLN A 114 -2.62 4.08 -0.30
N LYS A 115 -1.85 2.98 -0.23
CA LYS A 115 -1.85 2.08 0.93
C LYS A 115 -1.50 2.83 2.22
N LEU A 116 -0.47 3.66 2.22
CA LEU A 116 -0.14 4.47 3.40
C LEU A 116 -1.30 5.37 3.84
N SER A 117 -1.99 6.05 2.90
CA SER A 117 -3.13 6.89 3.24
C SER A 117 -4.29 6.09 3.85
N LEU A 118 -4.53 4.87 3.33
CA LEU A 118 -5.53 3.96 3.86
C LEU A 118 -5.14 3.44 5.23
N ASP A 119 -3.87 3.12 5.47
CA ASP A 119 -3.38 2.68 6.78
C ASP A 119 -3.53 3.81 7.82
N ALA A 120 -3.24 5.06 7.46
CA ALA A 120 -3.48 6.22 8.31
C ALA A 120 -4.97 6.43 8.66
N LEU A 121 -5.88 6.19 7.70
CA LEU A 121 -7.32 6.17 7.98
C LEU A 121 -7.72 5.03 8.93
N GLN A 122 -7.14 3.84 8.74
CA GLN A 122 -7.42 2.69 9.59
C GLN A 122 -6.88 2.88 11.00
N GLU A 123 -5.76 3.57 11.19
CA GLU A 123 -5.21 3.95 12.49
C GLU A 123 -6.25 4.73 13.32
N ILE A 124 -6.86 5.76 12.73
CA ILE A 124 -7.91 6.57 13.38
C ILE A 124 -9.10 5.68 13.80
N ARG A 125 -9.59 4.82 12.89
CA ARG A 125 -10.69 3.89 13.19
C ARG A 125 -10.31 2.90 14.29
N ILE A 126 -9.08 2.38 14.28
CA ILE A 126 -8.61 1.40 15.26
C ILE A 126 -8.52 2.05 16.64
N LYS A 127 -8.07 3.31 16.73
CA LYS A 127 -8.07 4.07 17.98
C LYS A 127 -9.48 4.16 18.56
N HIS A 128 -10.45 4.67 17.79
CA HIS A 128 -11.85 4.74 18.23
C HIS A 128 -12.43 3.36 18.61
N ARG A 129 -11.97 2.29 17.95
CA ARG A 129 -12.41 0.92 18.27
C ARG A 129 -11.92 0.47 19.64
N TRP A 130 -10.70 0.83 20.03
CA TRP A 130 -10.20 0.55 21.37
C TRP A 130 -10.97 1.35 22.41
N ASP A 131 -11.18 2.65 22.17
CA ASP A 131 -11.96 3.50 23.08
C ASP A 131 -13.40 2.94 23.29
N ALA A 132 -14.02 2.42 22.22
CA ALA A 132 -15.35 1.79 22.31
C ALA A 132 -15.34 0.42 23.03
N ILE A 133 -14.24 -0.33 22.96
CA ILE A 133 -14.06 -1.60 23.70
C ILE A 133 -13.91 -1.29 25.19
N ASP A 134 -13.09 -0.29 25.53
CA ASP A 134 -12.82 0.08 26.91
C ASP A 134 -14.09 0.62 27.58
N ALA A 135 -14.83 1.51 26.91
CA ALA A 135 -16.11 2.00 27.41
C ALA A 135 -17.16 0.88 27.60
N GLU A 136 -17.18 -0.12 26.71
CA GLU A 136 -18.05 -1.30 26.84
C GLU A 136 -17.63 -2.15 28.06
N ASN A 137 -16.33 -2.32 28.30
CA ASN A 137 -15.81 -3.04 29.46
C ASN A 137 -16.16 -2.33 30.79
N ASP A 138 -15.95 -1.01 30.87
CA ASP A 138 -16.31 -0.21 32.05
C ASP A 138 -17.81 -0.31 32.36
N ALA A 139 -18.66 -0.25 31.33
CA ALA A 139 -20.10 -0.39 31.49
C ALA A 139 -20.51 -1.78 31.98
N MET A 140 -19.84 -2.84 31.50
CA MET A 140 -20.04 -4.20 32.00
C MET A 140 -19.60 -4.37 33.45
N GLU A 141 -18.47 -3.79 33.84
CA GLU A 141 -17.98 -3.84 35.21
C GLU A 141 -18.91 -3.10 36.18
N ASN A 142 -19.38 -1.92 35.80
CA ASN A 142 -20.31 -1.15 36.62
C ASN A 142 -21.67 -1.86 36.76
N ALA A 143 -22.21 -2.41 35.67
CA ALA A 143 -23.44 -3.21 35.75
C ALA A 143 -23.29 -4.42 36.69
N LYS A 144 -22.14 -5.10 36.66
CA LYS A 144 -21.85 -6.21 37.59
C LYS A 144 -21.78 -5.75 39.05
N LYS A 145 -21.16 -4.59 39.34
CA LYS A 145 -21.12 -4.01 40.69
C LYS A 145 -22.52 -3.74 41.23
N ASP A 146 -23.42 -3.29 40.36
CA ASP A 146 -24.82 -3.00 40.71
C ASP A 146 -25.73 -4.25 40.63
N SER A 147 -25.17 -5.44 40.38
CA SER A 147 -25.91 -6.69 40.15
C SER A 147 -26.96 -6.60 39.01
N LEU A 148 -26.70 -5.74 38.03
CA LEU A 148 -27.52 -5.54 36.83
C LEU A 148 -26.92 -6.29 35.62
N ASN A 149 -27.78 -6.72 34.71
CA ASN A 149 -27.36 -7.27 33.43
C ASN A 149 -27.03 -6.15 32.44
N TYR A 150 -25.80 -6.11 31.95
CA TYR A 150 -25.40 -5.18 30.88
C TYR A 150 -26.18 -5.46 29.59
N LYS A 151 -26.75 -4.40 29.00
CA LYS A 151 -27.39 -4.44 27.68
C LYS A 151 -26.73 -3.40 26.78
N PRO A 152 -26.12 -3.79 25.65
CA PRO A 152 -25.45 -2.84 24.77
C PRO A 152 -26.48 -1.96 24.03
N GLU A 153 -26.14 -0.68 23.84
CA GLU A 153 -26.89 0.22 22.95
C GLU A 153 -26.75 -0.27 21.50
N LEU A 154 -27.88 -0.39 20.81
CA LEU A 154 -27.94 -0.75 19.39
C LEU A 154 -28.19 0.49 18.55
N LEU A 155 -27.41 0.62 17.48
CA LEU A 155 -27.55 1.66 16.47
C LEU A 155 -28.70 1.33 15.50
N PRO A 156 -29.16 2.30 14.68
CA PRO A 156 -30.26 2.07 13.73
C PRO A 156 -30.02 0.92 12.73
N ASN A 157 -28.75 0.56 12.49
CA ASN A 157 -28.37 -0.56 11.63
C ASN A 157 -28.19 -1.90 12.40
N GLY A 158 -28.53 -1.94 13.69
CA GLY A 158 -28.40 -3.10 14.57
C GLY A 158 -26.98 -3.40 15.06
N ASP A 159 -25.99 -2.57 14.73
CA ASP A 159 -24.62 -2.72 15.23
C ASP A 159 -24.51 -2.08 16.63
N THR A 160 -23.67 -2.64 17.51
CA THR A 160 -23.11 -1.86 18.64
C THR A 160 -22.02 -0.89 18.14
N LEU A 161 -21.58 0.06 18.96
CA LEU A 161 -20.51 0.99 18.58
C LEU A 161 -19.21 0.26 18.20
N ARG A 162 -18.82 -0.76 18.98
CA ARG A 162 -17.69 -1.64 18.68
C ARG A 162 -17.85 -2.36 17.34
N GLN A 163 -19.05 -2.87 17.06
CA GLN A 163 -19.35 -3.56 15.80
C GLN A 163 -19.35 -2.60 14.61
N LEU A 164 -19.88 -1.38 14.76
CA LEU A 164 -19.85 -0.33 13.74
C LEU A 164 -18.41 -0.08 13.27
N LEU A 165 -17.49 0.13 14.22
CA LEU A 165 -16.08 0.40 13.92
C LEU A 165 -15.38 -0.82 13.33
N ALA A 166 -15.65 -2.03 13.82
CA ALA A 166 -15.05 -3.26 13.27
C ALA A 166 -15.52 -3.56 11.84
N ARG A 167 -16.83 -3.49 11.60
CA ARG A 167 -17.47 -3.82 10.31
C ARG A 167 -17.27 -2.74 9.25
N SER A 168 -16.93 -1.53 9.64
CA SER A 168 -16.61 -0.42 8.72
C SER A 168 -15.22 -0.52 8.07
N ARG A 169 -14.36 -1.46 8.47
CA ARG A 169 -13.01 -1.60 7.89
C ARG A 169 -13.03 -1.64 6.36
N PHE A 170 -13.86 -2.50 5.78
CA PHE A 170 -13.83 -2.77 4.33
C PHE A 170 -14.49 -1.70 3.48
N LEU A 171 -15.51 -1.00 4.00
CA LEU A 171 -16.14 0.08 3.24
C LEU A 171 -15.19 1.27 3.08
N LEU A 172 -14.32 1.52 4.06
CA LEU A 172 -13.35 2.62 4.03
C LEU A 172 -12.23 2.43 2.99
N TYR A 173 -12.02 1.21 2.49
CA TYR A 173 -11.11 0.94 1.36
C TYR A 173 -11.75 1.21 -0.01
N LYS A 174 -13.06 1.48 -0.06
CA LYS A 174 -13.83 1.63 -1.30
C LYS A 174 -14.25 3.08 -1.49
N SER A 175 -14.44 3.47 -2.74
CA SER A 175 -15.13 4.71 -3.07
C SER A 175 -16.62 4.60 -2.80
N ALA A 176 -17.27 5.72 -2.47
CA ALA A 176 -18.67 5.74 -2.04
C ALA A 176 -19.63 5.15 -3.08
N ASN A 177 -19.35 5.35 -4.38
CA ASN A 177 -20.11 4.78 -5.48
C ASN A 177 -20.00 3.24 -5.63
N LYS A 178 -19.11 2.60 -4.87
CA LYS A 178 -18.94 1.13 -4.84
C LYS A 178 -19.50 0.51 -3.56
N TRP A 179 -20.15 1.31 -2.72
CA TRP A 179 -20.81 0.80 -1.53
C TRP A 179 -22.12 0.12 -1.89
N THR A 180 -22.38 -1.01 -1.24
CA THR A 180 -23.73 -1.56 -1.14
C THR A 180 -24.62 -0.64 -0.30
N GLN A 181 -25.93 -0.81 -0.39
CA GLN A 181 -26.88 -0.03 0.43
C GLN A 181 -26.55 -0.13 1.93
N HIS A 182 -26.33 -1.35 2.45
CA HIS A 182 -25.91 -1.57 3.83
C HIS A 182 -24.58 -0.89 4.20
N GLN A 183 -23.63 -0.77 3.26
CA GLN A 183 -22.39 -0.05 3.50
C GLN A 183 -22.61 1.46 3.53
N SER A 184 -23.48 1.98 2.66
CA SER A 184 -23.87 3.39 2.65
C SER A 184 -24.55 3.79 3.96
N ASP A 185 -25.51 3.00 4.42
CA ASP A 185 -26.23 3.29 5.67
C ASP A 185 -25.32 3.18 6.89
N ARG A 186 -24.41 2.20 6.90
CA ARG A 186 -23.35 2.12 7.93
C ARG A 186 -22.42 3.33 7.88
N ALA A 187 -22.01 3.77 6.70
CA ALA A 187 -21.11 4.91 6.53
C ALA A 187 -21.75 6.21 7.04
N LYS A 188 -23.06 6.40 6.85
CA LYS A 188 -23.80 7.55 7.41
C LYS A 188 -23.66 7.60 8.93
N ILE A 189 -23.99 6.50 9.62
CA ILE A 189 -23.90 6.40 11.09
C ILE A 189 -22.44 6.59 11.55
N LEU A 190 -21.48 5.97 10.85
CA LEU A 190 -20.06 6.09 11.16
C LEU A 190 -19.58 7.54 11.06
N PHE A 191 -19.92 8.25 9.99
CA PHE A 191 -19.43 9.60 9.76
C PHE A 191 -20.15 10.65 10.61
N GLU A 192 -21.41 10.42 10.96
CA GLU A 192 -22.13 11.24 11.92
C GLU A 192 -21.49 11.17 13.32
N ARG A 193 -21.15 9.96 13.78
CA ARG A 193 -20.53 9.76 15.10
C ARG A 193 -19.03 10.04 15.12
N TYR A 194 -18.33 9.85 14.01
CA TYR A 194 -16.89 10.04 13.86
C TYR A 194 -16.55 10.92 12.64
N PRO A 195 -16.75 12.25 12.74
CA PRO A 195 -16.48 13.19 11.64
C PRO A 195 -15.00 13.21 11.22
N ASP A 196 -14.09 12.86 12.12
CA ASP A 196 -12.65 12.75 11.85
C ASP A 196 -12.32 11.57 10.92
N ILE A 197 -13.00 10.42 11.09
CA ILE A 197 -12.93 9.29 10.15
C ILE A 197 -13.45 9.73 8.77
N GLU A 198 -14.53 10.51 8.69
CA GLU A 198 -15.03 11.03 7.42
C GLU A 198 -14.01 11.96 6.76
N LYS A 199 -13.43 12.88 7.53
CA LYS A 199 -12.39 13.81 7.06
C LYS A 199 -11.19 13.04 6.50
N ALA A 200 -10.68 12.04 7.23
CA ALA A 200 -9.59 11.19 6.76
C ALA A 200 -9.97 10.37 5.52
N TYR A 201 -11.20 9.83 5.46
CA TYR A 201 -11.70 9.12 4.29
C TYR A 201 -11.73 10.02 3.05
N LYS A 202 -12.21 11.26 3.17
CA LYS A 202 -12.22 12.25 2.09
C LYS A 202 -10.80 12.56 1.58
N LEU A 203 -9.79 12.58 2.45
CA LEU A 203 -8.38 12.75 2.04
C LEU A 203 -7.90 11.56 1.20
N CYS A 204 -8.18 10.32 1.61
CA CYS A 204 -7.84 9.10 0.84
C CYS A 204 -8.52 9.08 -0.53
N GLN A 205 -9.82 9.41 -0.58
CA GLN A 205 -10.56 9.47 -1.83
C GLN A 205 -10.05 10.57 -2.75
N ASN A 206 -9.70 11.73 -2.21
CA ASN A 206 -9.14 12.83 -3.01
C ASN A 206 -7.78 12.45 -3.60
N LEU A 207 -6.88 11.83 -2.82
CA LEU A 207 -5.60 11.33 -3.33
C LEU A 207 -5.79 10.30 -4.45
N SER A 208 -6.69 9.35 -4.24
CA SER A 208 -7.04 8.32 -5.24
C SER A 208 -7.61 8.92 -6.52
N TRP A 209 -8.44 9.95 -6.39
CA TRP A 209 -8.96 10.71 -7.53
C TRP A 209 -7.85 11.42 -8.31
N ILE A 210 -6.89 12.05 -7.62
CA ILE A 210 -5.74 12.71 -8.28
C ILE A 210 -4.97 11.70 -9.15
N TYR A 211 -4.62 10.54 -8.60
CA TYR A 211 -3.90 9.50 -9.34
C TYR A 211 -4.67 8.90 -10.51
N ASN A 212 -6.01 8.87 -10.45
CA ASN A 212 -6.84 8.27 -11.49
C ASN A 212 -7.27 9.26 -12.59
N GLN A 213 -7.39 10.55 -12.26
CA GLN A 213 -7.98 11.57 -13.14
C GLN A 213 -6.96 12.59 -13.64
N THR A 214 -5.67 12.43 -13.34
CA THR A 214 -4.63 13.37 -13.76
C THR A 214 -3.59 12.68 -14.61
N LYS A 215 -3.54 13.03 -15.90
CA LYS A 215 -2.53 12.53 -16.85
C LYS A 215 -1.37 13.52 -17.06
N ASP A 216 -1.64 14.81 -16.85
CA ASP A 216 -0.66 15.88 -17.02
C ASP A 216 0.14 16.10 -15.73
N LYS A 217 1.48 16.12 -15.85
CA LYS A 217 2.39 16.22 -14.70
C LYS A 217 2.21 17.54 -13.94
N THR A 218 2.09 18.66 -14.65
CA THR A 218 1.96 19.99 -14.03
C THR A 218 0.65 20.11 -13.25
N LYS A 219 -0.47 19.67 -13.85
CA LYS A 219 -1.77 19.60 -13.15
C LYS A 219 -1.73 18.65 -11.96
N ALA A 220 -0.97 17.55 -12.03
CA ALA A 220 -0.82 16.62 -10.92
C ALA A 220 -0.12 17.28 -9.73
N LEU A 221 0.99 17.99 -9.97
CA LEU A 221 1.73 18.71 -8.91
C LEU A 221 0.84 19.77 -8.23
N ILE A 222 0.07 20.55 -9.01
CA ILE A 222 -0.85 21.55 -8.45
C ILE A 222 -1.94 20.87 -7.58
N ARG A 223 -2.49 19.75 -8.04
CA ARG A 223 -3.51 19.00 -7.30
C ARG A 223 -2.94 18.38 -6.02
N LEU A 224 -1.72 17.85 -6.06
CA LEU A 224 -1.04 17.29 -4.90
C LEU A 224 -0.69 18.38 -3.87
N ALA A 225 -0.25 19.56 -4.31
CA ALA A 225 -0.03 20.71 -3.41
C ALA A 225 -1.34 21.15 -2.71
N LYS A 226 -2.47 21.15 -3.43
CA LYS A 226 -3.78 21.42 -2.82
C LYS A 226 -4.22 20.32 -1.86
N TRP A 227 -3.88 19.07 -2.14
CA TRP A 227 -4.16 17.94 -1.24
C TRP A 227 -3.32 18.03 0.04
N ASP A 228 -2.03 18.36 -0.09
CA ASP A 228 -1.11 18.57 1.03
C ASP A 228 -1.59 19.71 1.96
N GLU A 229 -2.10 20.81 1.40
CA GLU A 229 -2.75 21.85 2.22
C GLU A 229 -3.97 21.33 3.00
N LYS A 230 -4.83 20.54 2.37
CA LYS A 230 -5.97 19.90 3.06
C LYS A 230 -5.50 18.95 4.16
N VAL A 231 -4.40 18.24 3.95
CA VAL A 231 -3.78 17.35 4.94
C VAL A 231 -3.30 18.16 6.15
N ARG A 232 -2.59 19.27 5.94
CA ARG A 232 -2.16 20.16 7.02
C ARG A 232 -3.33 20.68 7.85
N GLN A 233 -4.38 21.18 7.17
CA GLN A 233 -5.62 21.64 7.80
C GLN A 233 -6.38 20.51 8.51
N ALA A 234 -6.14 19.25 8.13
CA ALA A 234 -6.73 18.11 8.79
C ALA A 234 -6.11 17.80 10.14
N GLY A 235 -4.82 18.10 10.32
CA GLY A 235 -4.10 17.91 11.59
C GLY A 235 -3.75 16.46 11.91
N PHE A 236 -4.02 15.50 11.02
CA PHE A 236 -3.66 14.11 11.25
C PHE A 236 -2.17 13.88 11.05
N LYS A 237 -1.45 13.53 12.13
CA LYS A 237 0.00 13.28 12.13
C LYS A 237 0.42 12.29 11.04
N SER A 238 -0.29 11.17 10.90
CA SER A 238 0.04 10.14 9.93
C SER A 238 -0.12 10.62 8.49
N PHE A 239 -1.14 11.43 8.18
CA PHE A 239 -1.29 12.05 6.86
C PHE A 239 -0.20 13.10 6.59
N ASN A 240 0.19 13.92 7.59
CA ASN A 240 1.29 14.87 7.44
C ASN A 240 2.61 14.18 7.10
N THR A 241 2.90 13.03 7.74
CA THR A 241 4.07 12.20 7.40
C THR A 241 4.00 11.73 5.94
N ILE A 242 2.84 11.26 5.48
CA ILE A 242 2.65 10.80 4.10
C ILE A 242 2.84 11.95 3.12
N ALA A 243 2.28 13.12 3.39
CA ALA A 243 2.42 14.30 2.54
C ALA A 243 3.89 14.74 2.43
N ARG A 244 4.64 14.71 3.54
CA ARG A 244 6.08 14.94 3.53
C ARG A 244 6.81 13.91 2.67
N THR A 245 6.49 12.62 2.80
CA THR A 245 7.09 11.56 1.97
C THR A 245 6.83 11.81 0.48
N ILE A 246 5.59 12.12 0.10
CA ILE A 246 5.25 12.44 -1.29
C ILE A 246 6.06 13.64 -1.79
N SER A 247 6.22 14.68 -0.96
CA SER A 247 6.96 15.89 -1.34
C SER A 247 8.46 15.67 -1.56
N LEU A 248 9.06 14.69 -0.87
CA LEU A 248 10.46 14.30 -1.06
C LEU A 248 10.70 13.56 -2.40
N HIS A 249 9.63 13.11 -3.05
CA HIS A 249 9.66 12.33 -4.28
C HIS A 249 9.05 13.07 -5.49
N TYR A 250 8.87 14.39 -5.41
CA TYR A 250 8.45 15.24 -6.54
C TYR A 250 9.52 15.35 -7.64
#